data_AF-A0A661L1T5-F1
#
_entry.id   AF-A0A661L1T5-F1
#
_cell.length_a   1.000
_cell.length_b   1.000
_cell.length_c   1.000
_cell.angle_alpha   90.00
_cell.angle_beta   90.00
_cell.angle_gamma   90.00
#
_symmetry.space_group_name_H-M   'P 1'
#
loop_
_entity.id
_entity.type
_entity.pdbx_description
1 polymer ?
#
loop_
_entity_poly.entity_id
_entity_poly.type
_entity_poly.pdbx_seq_one_letter_code
_entity_poly.pdbx_strand_id
1 'polypeptide(L)'
;MAEVSGPRAALTDFRVGRHKDFLHLMFQFSGEVPFRGPTVIGKGRLSLSFEQAKSACPLRHLRSRFNEIKEILCFRNESGFEIEVEFSHPYFHFKSYVLNRPFRVIVDVYKTNFPTKGFIDSLADGVRAMIKEGSYNKALSALEPFISDPLAYPTPFSDYLVLLCWT
;
A
#
# COMPACT_ATOMS: atom_id res chain seq x y z
N MET A 1 -9.10 -32.45 7.88
CA MET A 1 -9.65 -31.32 8.65
C MET A 1 -10.39 -30.43 7.67
N ALA A 2 -11.69 -30.27 7.82
CA ALA A 2 -12.49 -29.45 6.93
C ALA A 2 -12.28 -27.97 7.29
N GLU A 3 -11.80 -27.16 6.34
CA GLU A 3 -11.79 -25.71 6.50
C GLU A 3 -13.24 -25.22 6.62
N VAL A 4 -13.55 -24.57 7.73
CA VAL A 4 -14.80 -23.84 7.90
C VAL A 4 -14.72 -22.60 7.02
N SER A 5 -15.06 -22.76 5.74
CA SER A 5 -15.23 -21.68 4.78
C SER A 5 -16.50 -20.90 5.13
N GLY A 6 -16.40 -19.97 6.09
CA GLY A 6 -17.40 -18.90 6.25
C GLY A 6 -17.55 -18.11 4.94
N PRO A 7 -18.67 -17.40 4.73
CA PRO A 7 -18.88 -16.63 3.52
C PRO A 7 -17.79 -15.55 3.39
N ARG A 8 -16.89 -15.72 2.41
CA ARG A 8 -15.87 -14.71 2.06
C ARG A 8 -16.55 -13.39 1.71
N ALA A 9 -16.22 -12.32 2.43
CA ALA A 9 -16.75 -10.99 2.13
C ALA A 9 -16.22 -10.47 0.79
N ALA A 10 -17.03 -9.66 0.10
CA ALA A 10 -16.72 -9.15 -1.23
C ALA A 10 -16.47 -7.64 -1.16
N LEU A 11 -15.52 -7.14 -1.96
CA LEU A 11 -15.37 -5.71 -2.20
C LEU A 11 -16.60 -5.22 -2.99
N THR A 12 -17.42 -4.40 -2.34
CA THR A 12 -18.67 -3.86 -2.90
C THR A 12 -18.47 -2.52 -3.57
N ASP A 13 -17.49 -1.73 -3.11
CA ASP A 13 -17.22 -0.41 -3.65
C ASP A 13 -15.76 -0.02 -3.41
N PHE A 14 -15.19 0.72 -4.36
CA PHE A 14 -13.90 1.37 -4.22
C PHE A 14 -14.01 2.80 -4.71
N ARG A 15 -13.71 3.76 -3.83
CA ARG A 15 -13.80 5.18 -4.15
C ARG A 15 -12.50 5.90 -3.85
N VAL A 16 -12.21 6.87 -4.71
CA VAL A 16 -11.18 7.87 -4.51
C VAL A 16 -11.87 9.22 -4.36
N GLY A 17 -11.63 9.91 -3.26
CA GLY A 17 -12.12 11.26 -2.99
C GLY A 17 -10.96 12.24 -2.86
N ARG A 18 -11.16 13.48 -3.31
CA ARG A 18 -10.20 14.57 -3.09
C ARG A 18 -10.67 15.43 -1.91
N HIS A 19 -9.86 15.52 -0.88
CA HIS A 19 -9.97 16.52 0.16
C HIS A 19 -8.93 17.63 -0.07
N LYS A 20 -9.05 18.77 0.63
CA LYS A 20 -8.12 19.90 0.49
C LYS A 20 -6.66 19.50 0.73
N ASP A 21 -6.43 18.62 1.70
CA ASP A 21 -5.10 18.29 2.21
C ASP A 21 -4.66 16.84 1.91
N PHE A 22 -5.58 15.98 1.47
CA PHE A 22 -5.30 14.56 1.25
C PHE A 22 -6.22 13.94 0.19
N LEU A 23 -5.77 12.80 -0.32
CA LEU A 23 -6.56 11.90 -1.14
C LEU A 23 -7.16 10.81 -0.24
N HIS A 24 -8.45 10.55 -0.37
CA HIS A 24 -9.19 9.58 0.43
C HIS A 24 -9.47 8.32 -0.38
N LEU A 25 -8.88 7.20 0.00
CA LEU A 25 -9.14 5.89 -0.58
C LEU A 25 -10.10 5.13 0.34
N MET A 26 -11.26 4.72 -0.18
CA MET A 26 -12.25 3.96 0.56
C MET A 26 -12.49 2.61 -0.11
N PHE A 27 -12.31 1.53 0.65
CA PHE A 27 -12.61 0.17 0.26
C PHE A 27 -13.80 -0.33 1.10
N GLN A 28 -14.96 -0.53 0.49
CA GLN A 28 -16.17 -0.97 1.18
C GLN A 28 -16.45 -2.45 0.91
N PHE A 29 -16.71 -3.21 1.96
CA PHE A 29 -16.96 -4.64 1.87
C PHE A 29 -18.38 -5.03 2.32
N SER A 30 -18.86 -6.16 1.82
CA SER A 30 -20.15 -6.75 2.22
C SER A 30 -20.15 -7.28 3.66
N GLY A 31 -18.97 -7.42 4.27
CA GLY A 31 -18.74 -7.90 5.62
C GLY A 31 -17.33 -7.54 6.09
N GLU A 32 -17.00 -7.88 7.33
CA GLU A 32 -15.67 -7.68 7.88
C GLU A 32 -14.63 -8.54 7.14
N VAL A 33 -13.47 -7.95 6.89
CA VAL A 33 -12.37 -8.55 6.13
C VAL A 33 -11.07 -8.28 6.87
N PRO A 34 -10.29 -9.31 7.24
CA PRO A 34 -8.94 -9.11 7.72
C PRO A 34 -8.08 -8.46 6.63
N PHE A 35 -7.31 -7.44 6.99
CA PHE A 35 -6.43 -6.76 6.05
C PHE A 35 -5.06 -6.47 6.67
N ARG A 36 -4.05 -6.34 5.81
CA ARG A 36 -2.68 -5.93 6.16
C ARG A 36 -2.31 -4.64 5.43
N GLY A 37 -1.42 -3.87 6.05
CA GLY A 37 -1.04 -2.55 5.58
C GLY A 37 -2.03 -1.46 6.02
N PRO A 38 -2.04 -0.30 5.36
CA PRO A 38 -1.23 0.08 4.20
C PRO A 38 0.28 0.09 4.44
N THR A 39 1.03 -0.38 3.45
CA THR A 39 2.50 -0.49 3.49
C THR A 39 3.12 0.19 2.27
N VAL A 40 4.16 1.00 2.47
CA VAL A 40 4.94 1.58 1.37
C VAL A 40 5.81 0.49 0.74
N ILE A 41 5.74 0.35 -0.58
CA ILE A 41 6.51 -0.65 -1.33
C ILE A 41 7.47 -0.01 -2.35
N GLY A 42 7.62 1.32 -2.31
CA GLY A 42 8.53 2.08 -3.15
C GLY A 42 8.13 3.55 -3.24
N LYS A 43 8.92 4.36 -3.95
CA LYS A 43 8.58 5.76 -4.26
C LYS A 43 7.20 5.83 -4.90
N GLY A 44 6.30 6.61 -4.28
CA GLY A 44 4.94 6.81 -4.77
C GLY A 44 4.07 5.55 -4.74
N ARG A 45 4.47 4.44 -4.11
CA ARG A 45 3.74 3.17 -4.17
C ARG A 45 3.31 2.69 -2.80
N LEU A 46 2.03 2.35 -2.68
CA LEU A 46 1.40 1.85 -1.47
C LEU A 46 0.67 0.54 -1.76
N SER A 47 0.83 -0.47 -0.90
CA SER A 47 0.12 -1.74 -0.98
C SER A 47 -0.83 -1.95 0.19
N LEU A 48 -1.96 -2.59 -0.08
CA LEU A 48 -2.93 -3.11 0.89
C LEU A 48 -3.33 -4.53 0.51
N SER A 49 -3.32 -5.45 1.48
CA SER A 49 -3.75 -6.83 1.25
C SER A 49 -5.02 -7.12 2.05
N PHE A 50 -6.00 -7.73 1.40
CA PHE A 50 -7.27 -8.13 2.00
C PHE A 50 -7.38 -9.65 1.97
N GLU A 51 -7.30 -10.28 3.14
CA GLU A 51 -7.36 -11.74 3.29
C GLU A 51 -8.81 -12.22 3.32
N GLN A 52 -9.03 -13.45 2.86
CA GLN A 52 -10.34 -14.12 2.86
C GLN A 52 -11.43 -13.38 2.08
N ALA A 53 -11.07 -12.43 1.23
CA ALA A 53 -12.00 -11.73 0.36
C ALA A 53 -12.28 -12.53 -0.92
N LYS A 54 -13.54 -12.60 -1.34
CA LYS A 54 -13.99 -13.52 -2.42
C LYS A 54 -13.55 -13.05 -3.82
N SER A 55 -13.37 -11.75 -4.00
CA SER A 55 -13.05 -11.10 -5.27
C SER A 55 -12.40 -9.75 -4.99
N ALA A 56 -11.36 -9.42 -5.75
CA ALA A 56 -11.10 -8.05 -6.15
C ALA A 56 -11.34 -7.86 -7.64
N CYS A 57 -11.84 -6.65 -7.92
CA CYS A 57 -11.82 -5.94 -9.18
C CYS A 57 -12.79 -6.45 -10.28
N PRO A 58 -13.90 -5.70 -10.50
CA PRO A 58 -14.35 -5.35 -11.84
C PRO A 58 -14.02 -3.88 -12.13
N LEU A 59 -12.83 -3.40 -11.76
CA LEU A 59 -12.39 -2.05 -12.10
C LEU A 59 -11.69 -2.09 -13.47
N ARG A 60 -12.43 -2.44 -14.53
CA ARG A 60 -11.95 -2.20 -15.90
C ARG A 60 -11.63 -0.71 -16.01
N HIS A 61 -10.35 -0.37 -16.01
CA HIS A 61 -9.85 0.99 -16.20
C HIS A 61 -10.47 2.03 -15.25
N LEU A 62 -10.19 1.96 -13.95
CA LEU A 62 -10.08 3.22 -13.20
C LEU A 62 -8.82 3.93 -13.69
N ARG A 63 -8.87 4.50 -14.91
CA ARG A 63 -8.10 5.71 -15.18
C ARG A 63 -8.59 6.69 -14.14
N SER A 64 -7.82 6.85 -13.09
CA SER A 64 -8.11 7.77 -12.02
C SER A 64 -8.45 9.12 -12.66
N ARG A 65 -9.65 9.66 -12.39
CA ARG A 65 -9.96 11.07 -12.72
C ARG A 65 -9.10 12.05 -11.92
N PHE A 66 -8.28 11.54 -11.01
CA PHE A 66 -7.36 12.26 -10.16
C PHE A 66 -5.95 12.11 -10.72
N ASN A 67 -5.36 13.22 -11.16
CA ASN A 67 -3.97 13.31 -11.62
C ASN A 67 -2.96 12.89 -10.54
N GLU A 68 -3.40 12.77 -9.29
CA GLU A 68 -2.66 12.30 -8.12
C GLU A 68 -2.39 10.79 -8.13
N ILE A 69 -3.21 9.99 -8.82
CA ILE A 69 -3.01 8.54 -8.98
C ILE A 69 -2.65 8.25 -10.43
N LYS A 70 -1.50 7.62 -10.63
CA LYS A 70 -1.06 7.12 -11.93
C LYS A 70 -1.74 5.79 -12.26
N GLU A 71 -1.72 4.86 -11.30
CA GLU A 71 -2.19 3.50 -11.52
C GLU A 71 -2.72 2.87 -10.23
N ILE A 72 -3.67 1.94 -10.41
CA ILE A 72 -4.17 1.07 -9.34
C ILE A 72 -4.16 -0.35 -9.90
N LEU A 73 -3.37 -1.21 -9.27
CA LEU A 73 -3.22 -2.61 -9.65
C LEU A 73 -3.92 -3.50 -8.62
N CYS A 74 -4.59 -4.53 -9.11
CA CYS A 74 -5.30 -5.53 -8.31
C CYS A 74 -4.66 -6.89 -8.60
N PHE A 75 -4.09 -7.54 -7.59
CA PHE A 75 -3.51 -8.88 -7.70
C PHE A 75 -4.33 -9.86 -6.89
N ARG A 76 -4.77 -10.95 -7.52
CA ARG A 76 -5.44 -12.04 -6.79
C ARG A 76 -4.38 -12.95 -6.19
N ASN A 77 -4.52 -13.28 -4.91
CA ASN A 77 -3.73 -14.31 -4.24
C ASN A 77 -4.66 -15.46 -3.80
N GLU A 78 -4.10 -16.56 -3.29
CA GLU A 78 -4.85 -17.79 -2.98
C GLU A 78 -5.97 -17.56 -1.96
N SER A 79 -5.72 -16.70 -0.97
CA SER A 79 -6.61 -16.45 0.15
C SER A 79 -7.43 -15.16 0.02
N GLY A 80 -7.17 -14.26 -0.93
CA GLY A 80 -7.85 -12.97 -1.04
C GLY A 80 -7.37 -12.13 -2.24
N PHE A 81 -6.99 -10.87 -1.99
CA PHE A 81 -6.36 -10.02 -2.99
C PHE A 81 -5.46 -8.94 -2.40
N GLU A 82 -4.59 -8.37 -3.24
CA GLU A 82 -3.74 -7.24 -2.94
C GLU A 82 -4.05 -6.08 -3.90
N ILE A 83 -4.02 -4.86 -3.39
CA ILE A 83 -4.17 -3.63 -4.15
C ILE A 83 -2.89 -2.82 -3.99
N GLU A 84 -2.27 -2.49 -5.11
CA GLU A 84 -1.19 -1.53 -5.16
C GLU A 84 -1.69 -0.23 -5.81
N VAL A 85 -1.34 0.90 -5.21
CA VAL A 85 -1.65 2.24 -5.71
C VAL A 85 -0.34 2.95 -6.02
N GLU A 86 -0.19 3.44 -7.25
CA GLU A 86 0.90 4.32 -7.64
C GLU A 86 0.40 5.77 -7.73
N PHE A 87 1.01 6.65 -6.95
CA PHE A 87 0.77 8.08 -6.93
C PHE A 87 1.71 8.83 -7.88
N SER A 88 1.26 9.99 -8.37
CA SER A 88 2.12 10.87 -9.18
C SER A 88 3.22 11.56 -8.37
N HIS A 89 3.11 11.55 -7.03
CA HIS A 89 4.09 12.13 -6.13
C HIS A 89 4.91 11.04 -5.44
N PRO A 90 6.24 11.22 -5.30
CA PRO A 90 7.12 10.17 -4.78
C PRO A 90 6.97 9.93 -3.28
N TYR A 91 6.56 10.94 -2.52
CA TYR A 91 6.51 10.91 -1.07
C TYR A 91 5.14 11.32 -0.56
N PHE A 92 4.72 10.64 0.50
CA PHE A 92 3.46 10.88 1.17
C PHE A 92 3.54 10.41 2.62
N HIS A 93 2.65 10.96 3.44
CA HIS A 93 2.26 10.39 4.72
C HIS A 93 0.86 9.80 4.56
N PHE A 94 0.52 8.75 5.29
CA PHE A 94 -0.81 8.18 5.25
C PHE A 94 -1.34 7.86 6.64
N LYS A 95 -2.66 7.83 6.75
CA LYS A 95 -3.39 7.31 7.91
C LYS A 95 -4.41 6.30 7.43
N SER A 96 -4.56 5.20 8.16
CA SER A 96 -5.61 4.22 7.90
C SER A 96 -6.49 4.03 9.12
N TYR A 97 -7.76 3.72 8.87
CA TYR A 97 -8.73 3.39 9.91
C TYR A 97 -9.88 2.58 9.31
N VAL A 98 -10.63 1.92 10.20
CA VAL A 98 -11.79 1.11 9.85
C VAL A 98 -13.04 1.80 10.32
N LEU A 99 -14.06 1.85 9.46
CA LEU A 99 -15.42 2.22 9.84
C LEU A 99 -16.30 0.99 9.80
N ASN A 100 -17.02 0.74 10.88
CA ASN A 100 -17.98 -0.34 10.97
C ASN A 100 -19.37 0.15 10.49
N ARG A 101 -20.08 -0.68 9.72
CA ARG A 101 -21.45 -0.46 9.21
C ARG A 101 -21.62 0.69 8.19
N PRO A 102 -21.50 0.44 6.87
CA PRO A 102 -20.90 -0.77 6.27
C PRO A 102 -19.40 -0.84 6.59
N PHE A 103 -18.83 -2.05 6.56
CA PHE A 103 -17.40 -2.26 6.81
C PHE A 103 -16.58 -1.58 5.72
N ARG A 104 -15.75 -0.63 6.13
CA ARG A 104 -14.94 0.20 5.24
C ARG A 104 -13.53 0.30 5.78
N VAL A 105 -12.56 0.03 4.93
CA VAL A 105 -11.16 0.37 5.19
C VAL A 105 -10.86 1.67 4.48
N ILE A 106 -10.38 2.66 5.24
CA ILE A 106 -10.06 3.99 4.76
C ILE A 106 -8.55 4.19 4.78
N VAL A 107 -8.02 4.83 3.74
CA VAL A 107 -6.65 5.34 3.71
C VAL A 107 -6.65 6.79 3.24
N ASP A 108 -6.26 7.70 4.12
CA ASP A 108 -6.04 9.10 3.80
C ASP A 108 -4.55 9.32 3.47
N VAL A 109 -4.26 9.80 2.26
CA VAL A 109 -2.91 9.96 1.72
C VAL A 109 -2.60 11.45 1.54
N TYR A 110 -1.63 11.93 2.30
CA TYR A 110 -1.21 13.33 2.35
C TYR A 110 0.08 13.47 1.56
N LYS A 111 0.07 14.29 0.50
CA LYS A 111 1.28 14.58 -0.27
C LYS A 111 2.33 15.25 0.63
N THR A 112 3.58 14.81 0.54
CA THR A 112 4.72 15.46 1.17
C THR A 112 5.81 15.74 0.15
N ASN A 113 6.66 16.73 0.44
CA ASN A 113 7.80 17.05 -0.44
C ASN A 113 9.02 16.17 -0.16
N PHE A 114 9.06 15.55 1.03
CA PHE A 114 10.15 14.72 1.50
C PHE A 114 9.59 13.46 2.20
N PRO A 115 10.39 12.39 2.25
CA PRO A 115 10.04 11.15 2.95
C PRO A 115 9.95 11.41 4.46
N THR A 116 8.78 11.12 5.03
CA THR A 116 8.58 11.23 6.48
C THR A 116 9.13 10.00 7.20
N LYS A 117 9.35 10.08 8.51
CA LYS A 117 9.74 8.90 9.30
C LYS A 117 8.76 7.73 9.09
N GLY A 118 7.45 7.98 9.14
CA GLY A 118 6.45 6.93 8.91
C GLY A 118 6.49 6.32 7.50
N PHE A 119 6.87 7.10 6.48
CA PHE A 119 7.11 6.58 5.14
C PHE A 119 8.30 5.62 5.13
N ILE A 120 9.42 6.01 5.76
CA ILE A 120 10.65 5.21 5.80
C ILE A 120 10.43 3.93 6.61
N ASP A 121 9.81 4.03 7.79
CA ASP A 121 9.51 2.87 8.64
C ASP A 121 8.60 1.88 7.89
N SER A 122 7.54 2.38 7.24
CA SER A 122 6.64 1.56 6.42
C SER A 122 7.34 0.93 5.21
N LEU A 123 8.25 1.66 4.57
CA LEU A 123 9.04 1.12 3.47
C LEU A 123 9.98 0.01 3.95
N ALA A 124 10.64 0.18 5.09
CA ALA A 124 11.50 -0.85 5.67
C ALA A 124 10.71 -2.13 5.96
N ASP A 125 9.48 -2.02 6.47
CA ASP A 125 8.58 -3.15 6.65
C ASP A 125 8.20 -3.82 5.32
N GLY A 126 7.87 -3.03 4.30
CA GLY A 126 7.58 -3.53 2.95
C GLY A 126 8.76 -4.28 2.33
N VAL A 127 9.97 -3.71 2.42
CA VAL A 127 11.23 -4.32 1.97
C VAL A 127 11.51 -5.63 2.70
N ARG A 128 11.33 -5.66 4.02
CA ARG A 128 11.50 -6.89 4.81
C ARG A 128 10.50 -7.97 4.41
N ALA A 129 9.25 -7.61 4.13
CA ALA A 129 8.25 -8.55 3.62
C ALA A 129 8.66 -9.12 2.27
N MET A 130 9.06 -8.27 1.31
CA MET A 130 9.55 -8.70 0.00
C MET A 130 10.75 -9.65 0.09
N ILE A 131 11.69 -9.38 0.99
CA ILE A 131 12.85 -10.26 1.25
C ILE A 131 12.39 -11.62 1.78
N LYS A 132 11.48 -11.66 2.75
CA LYS A 132 10.93 -12.91 3.30
C LYS A 132 10.21 -13.75 2.24
N GLU A 133 9.60 -13.10 1.26
CA GLU A 133 8.93 -13.73 0.13
C GLU A 133 9.89 -14.14 -1.00
N GLY A 134 11.20 -13.86 -0.88
CA GLY A 134 12.20 -14.14 -1.91
C GLY A 134 12.15 -13.16 -3.10
N SER A 135 11.40 -12.07 -3.00
CA SER A 135 11.23 -11.05 -4.05
C SER A 135 12.34 -9.99 -4.03
N TYR A 136 13.61 -10.43 -4.09
CA TYR A 136 14.77 -9.55 -3.94
C TYR A 136 14.84 -8.40 -4.95
N ASN A 137 14.47 -8.64 -6.22
CA ASN A 137 14.48 -7.59 -7.24
C ASN A 137 13.48 -6.47 -6.90
N LYS A 138 12.29 -6.82 -6.39
CA LYS A 138 11.32 -5.82 -5.93
C LYS A 138 11.86 -5.04 -4.72
N ALA A 139 12.49 -5.74 -3.77
CA ALA A 139 13.09 -5.13 -2.60
C ALA A 139 14.18 -4.11 -3.00
N LEU A 140 15.06 -4.48 -3.95
CA LEU A 140 16.08 -3.59 -4.50
C LEU A 140 15.48 -2.39 -5.24
N SER A 141 14.48 -2.58 -6.10
CA SER A 141 13.80 -1.47 -6.76
C SER A 141 13.10 -0.52 -5.78
N ALA A 142 12.56 -1.05 -4.67
CA ALA A 142 11.96 -0.24 -3.62
C ALA A 142 12.99 0.63 -2.89
N LEU A 143 14.24 0.16 -2.80
CA LEU A 143 15.38 0.83 -2.17
C LEU A 143 16.23 1.68 -3.12
N GLU A 144 16.17 1.47 -4.44
CA GLU A 144 16.87 2.27 -5.48
C GLU A 144 16.80 3.78 -5.22
N PRO A 145 15.65 4.35 -4.79
CA PRO A 145 15.54 5.75 -4.40
C PRO A 145 16.52 6.28 -3.36
N PHE A 146 17.04 5.40 -2.52
CA PHE A 146 17.96 5.73 -1.44
C PHE A 146 19.42 5.46 -1.84
N ILE A 147 19.62 4.57 -2.82
CA ILE A 147 20.92 4.28 -3.41
C ILE A 147 21.34 5.44 -4.33
N SER A 148 20.38 6.01 -5.07
CA SER A 148 20.60 7.04 -6.08
C SER A 148 20.65 8.49 -5.55
N ASP A 149 19.99 8.78 -4.42
CA ASP A 149 19.93 10.13 -3.84
C ASP A 149 19.95 10.09 -2.29
N PRO A 150 21.09 9.77 -1.67
CA PRO A 150 21.19 9.56 -0.22
C PRO A 150 20.99 10.86 0.60
N LEU A 151 21.16 12.04 -0.01
CA LEU A 151 21.04 13.35 0.66
C LEU A 151 19.60 13.86 0.75
N ALA A 152 18.66 13.26 -0.01
CA ALA A 152 17.24 13.60 0.07
C ALA A 152 16.55 13.08 1.35
N TYR A 153 17.28 12.39 2.23
CA TYR A 153 16.76 11.76 3.43
C TYR A 153 17.39 12.35 4.71
N PRO A 154 16.63 12.47 5.81
CA PRO A 154 17.18 12.99 7.06
C PRO A 154 18.39 12.16 7.52
N THR A 155 19.40 12.84 8.07
CA THR A 155 20.69 12.29 8.53
C THR A 155 20.63 11.00 9.37
N PRO A 156 19.59 10.74 10.21
CA PRO A 156 19.47 9.48 10.94
C PRO A 156 19.27 8.22 10.09
N PHE A 157 19.02 8.36 8.78
CA PHE A 157 18.63 7.25 7.91
C PHE A 157 19.69 6.83 6.88
N SER A 158 20.79 7.59 6.72
CA SER A 158 21.89 7.16 5.84
C SER A 158 22.56 5.88 6.35
N ASP A 159 22.55 5.66 7.66
CA ASP A 159 23.17 4.49 8.29
C ASP A 159 22.37 3.19 8.05
N TYR A 160 21.07 3.29 7.71
CA TYR A 160 20.23 2.11 7.45
C TYR A 160 20.46 1.49 6.07
N LEU A 161 20.96 2.26 5.09
CA LEU A 161 21.24 1.70 3.76
C LEU A 161 22.43 0.77 3.72
N VAL A 162 23.43 1.03 4.58
CA VAL A 162 24.66 0.23 4.61
C VAL A 162 24.38 -1.19 5.13
N LEU A 163 23.31 -1.40 5.90
CA LEU A 163 23.01 -2.67 6.56
C LEU A 163 22.18 -3.67 5.74
N LEU A 164 21.63 -3.30 4.58
CA LEU A 164 20.82 -4.20 3.75
C LEU A 164 21.60 -4.86 2.59
N CYS A 165 22.79 -4.37 2.26
CA CYS A 165 23.64 -4.97 1.22
C CYS A 165 24.61 -6.04 1.76
N TRP A 166 24.64 -6.30 3.07
CA TRP A 166 25.64 -7.19 3.67
C TRP A 166 25.11 -7.99 4.88
N THR A 167 24.12 -8.86 4.64
CA THR A 167 23.85 -10.03 5.50
C THR A 167 23.29 -11.17 4.66
#